data_AF-A0A7K4R0N4-F1
#
_entry.id   AF-A0A7K4R0N4-F1
#
_cell.length_a   1.000
_cell.length_b   1.000
_cell.length_c   1.000
_cell.angle_alpha   90.00
_cell.angle_beta   90.00
_cell.angle_gamma   90.00
#
_symmetry.space_group_name_H-M   'P 1'
#
loop_
_entity.id
_entity.type
_entity.pdbx_description
1 polymer ?
#
loop_
_entity_poly.entity_id
_entity_poly.type
_entity_poly.pdbx_seq_one_letter_code
_entity_poly.pdbx_strand_id
1 'polypeptide(L)'
;MPDVITVRVQTDSDSFQEVVVKIERPTYNKPFLGGFRNMRTVVEFHNAGSQTRCKKRPNKGTQSFCRETQTVWDKNKPQQTRNMTSTQMTKIGLYVSNMTDKLISPGKYFTAEEYHKRRLEAVIVLQKYFRRWHAINVVQNLREQKKLWLEWEAQEESRKKKEKEEKLRREYERKLNPRTKEDFELLYHDLELWMQEETEWINRTLTGAERKAALCALLEREAQLIACFERHKLNANEENQHKAVLQLLDKCAQPKRWKAYDGKITEMDTQDTLHARELLEIYRSISAKDIPKDERADVLLTLRCTVKVCLIFLFVFSLKLCFPRILSLNYVGAQAMLLLADGCTLFLQYIKIPKVNPRVAGLLKVPQDPLKLYKNVYFCHSCENYLPSTEFVIPANSHTIGRCRLCYKLDNEARRRESYLKYRLILENLRKSEADYQDDSKIVFLVQLPDLQYMIENIWNCQSALSAWGELYDLVMVRWDKQHEWSPWNAILLTKEEADAHLKLCNLQEAYEAAFIFRIKQKHSRAKNYFAQIPAMSSFLHGSDNQANASSYKSHNSSIK
;
A
#
# COMPACT_ATOMS: atom_id res chain seq x y z
N MET A 1 -32.04 -33.07 68.37
CA MET A 1 -32.53 -31.78 68.94
C MET A 1 -33.98 -31.62 68.53
N PRO A 2 -34.89 -31.07 69.36
CA PRO A 2 -36.26 -30.76 68.93
C PRO A 2 -36.29 -29.59 67.94
N ASP A 3 -37.29 -29.54 67.04
CA ASP A 3 -37.39 -28.54 65.97
C ASP A 3 -37.85 -27.16 66.44
N VAL A 4 -38.36 -27.09 67.67
CA VAL A 4 -38.75 -25.87 68.35
C VAL A 4 -38.23 -25.95 69.77
N ILE A 5 -37.52 -24.91 70.21
CA ILE A 5 -37.07 -24.75 71.59
C ILE A 5 -37.65 -23.45 72.16
N THR A 6 -38.16 -23.51 73.37
CA THR A 6 -38.55 -22.32 74.13
C THR A 6 -37.33 -21.81 74.88
N VAL A 7 -36.86 -20.63 74.51
CA VAL A 7 -35.69 -19.99 75.11
C VAL A 7 -36.17 -18.81 75.95
N ARG A 8 -35.77 -18.76 77.21
CA ARG A 8 -36.00 -17.59 78.07
C ARG A 8 -35.01 -16.50 77.69
N VAL A 9 -35.52 -15.38 77.22
CA VAL A 9 -34.73 -14.18 76.88
C VAL A 9 -35.07 -13.09 77.87
N GLN A 10 -34.06 -12.48 78.47
CA GLN A 10 -34.23 -11.35 79.39
C GLN A 10 -34.38 -10.07 78.56
N THR A 11 -35.54 -9.42 78.63
CA THR A 11 -35.82 -8.20 77.86
C THR A 11 -35.46 -6.92 78.63
N ASP A 12 -35.60 -6.94 79.96
CA ASP A 12 -35.18 -5.87 80.90
C ASP A 12 -34.68 -6.48 82.22
N SER A 13 -34.18 -5.65 83.14
CA SER A 13 -33.43 -6.10 84.34
C SER A 13 -34.14 -7.14 85.22
N ASP A 14 -35.49 -7.20 85.22
CA ASP A 14 -36.26 -8.22 85.98
C ASP A 14 -37.39 -8.91 85.21
N SER A 15 -37.49 -8.74 83.88
CA SER A 15 -38.53 -9.41 83.07
C SER A 15 -37.96 -10.40 82.07
N PHE A 16 -38.39 -11.66 82.16
CA PHE A 16 -38.04 -12.73 81.23
C PHE A 16 -39.22 -13.02 80.29
N GLN A 17 -38.94 -13.07 78.99
CA GLN A 17 -39.89 -13.44 77.96
C GLN A 17 -39.51 -14.82 77.40
N GLU A 18 -40.46 -15.75 77.36
CA GLU A 18 -40.27 -17.05 76.71
C GLU A 18 -40.50 -16.90 75.21
N VAL A 19 -39.41 -17.00 74.44
CA VAL A 19 -39.44 -16.90 72.98
C VAL A 19 -39.33 -18.30 72.39
N VAL A 20 -40.34 -18.66 71.60
CA VAL A 20 -40.36 -19.90 70.83
C VAL A 20 -39.44 -19.75 69.63
N VAL A 21 -38.26 -20.38 69.67
CA VAL A 21 -37.29 -20.35 68.59
C VAL A 21 -37.45 -21.62 67.75
N LYS A 22 -37.80 -21.44 66.48
CA LYS A 22 -37.85 -22.51 65.49
C LYS A 22 -36.44 -22.77 64.96
N ILE A 23 -35.94 -23.99 65.13
CA ILE A 23 -34.63 -24.39 64.61
C ILE A 23 -34.84 -24.90 63.18
N GLU A 24 -34.47 -24.10 62.19
CA GLU A 24 -34.45 -24.54 60.80
C GLU A 24 -33.16 -25.29 60.51
N ARG A 25 -33.27 -26.59 60.21
CA ARG A 25 -32.14 -27.40 59.78
C ARG A 25 -31.95 -27.23 58.28
N PRO A 26 -30.76 -26.82 57.81
CA PRO A 26 -30.48 -26.83 56.39
C PRO A 26 -30.53 -28.28 55.87
N THR A 27 -31.30 -28.51 54.81
CA THR A 27 -31.40 -29.79 54.10
C THR A 27 -30.23 -30.02 53.13
N TYR A 28 -29.28 -29.09 53.06
CA TYR A 28 -28.16 -29.12 52.12
C TYR A 28 -26.83 -29.11 52.87
N ASN A 29 -25.86 -29.85 52.31
CA ASN A 29 -24.47 -29.76 52.74
C ASN A 29 -23.85 -28.50 52.14
N LYS A 30 -23.22 -27.67 52.98
CA LYS A 30 -22.55 -26.45 52.53
C LYS A 30 -21.35 -26.84 51.63
N PRO A 31 -21.27 -26.38 50.38
CA PRO A 31 -20.12 -26.67 49.52
C PRO A 31 -18.85 -26.02 50.08
N PHE A 32 -17.71 -26.70 49.92
CA PHE A 32 -16.41 -26.16 50.31
C PHE A 32 -15.96 -25.09 49.32
N LEU A 33 -16.23 -23.83 49.66
CA LEU A 33 -15.93 -22.65 48.83
C LEU A 33 -14.59 -21.98 49.19
N GLY A 34 -13.70 -22.70 49.88
CA GLY A 34 -12.39 -22.21 50.33
C GLY A 34 -12.19 -22.33 51.85
N GLY A 35 -10.96 -22.63 52.25
CA GLY A 35 -10.61 -22.95 53.62
C GLY A 35 -9.43 -23.90 53.75
N PHE A 36 -9.26 -24.53 54.91
CA PHE A 36 -8.22 -25.53 55.17
C PHE A 36 -8.85 -26.90 55.45
N ARG A 37 -8.23 -27.97 54.95
CA ARG A 37 -8.62 -29.35 55.28
C ARG A 37 -7.51 -30.01 56.08
N ASN A 38 -7.85 -30.55 57.24
CA ASN A 38 -6.89 -31.33 58.02
C ASN A 38 -6.68 -32.70 57.34
N MET A 39 -5.43 -33.01 56.97
CA MET A 39 -5.09 -34.25 56.27
C MET A 39 -5.33 -35.53 57.09
N ARG A 40 -5.27 -35.45 58.43
CA ARG A 40 -5.41 -36.63 59.31
C ARG A 40 -6.85 -36.89 59.74
N THR A 41 -7.56 -35.83 60.14
CA THR A 41 -8.94 -35.94 60.65
C THR A 41 -9.98 -35.69 59.57
N VAL A 42 -9.57 -35.26 58.38
CA VAL A 42 -10.44 -34.94 57.24
C VAL A 42 -11.38 -33.75 57.48
N VAL A 43 -11.33 -33.12 58.65
CA VAL A 43 -12.18 -31.99 59.01
C VAL A 43 -11.87 -30.75 58.15
N GLU A 44 -12.92 -30.15 57.61
CA GLU A 44 -12.87 -28.94 56.77
C GLU A 44 -13.15 -27.68 57.60
N PHE A 45 -12.25 -26.70 57.53
CA PHE A 45 -12.38 -25.38 58.12
C PHE A 45 -12.65 -24.37 57.02
N HIS A 46 -13.86 -23.82 56.97
CA HIS A 46 -14.23 -22.84 55.94
C HIS A 46 -13.77 -21.43 56.32
N ASN A 47 -13.33 -20.64 55.34
CA ASN A 47 -13.06 -19.22 55.56
C ASN A 47 -14.35 -18.47 55.95
N ALA A 48 -14.24 -17.47 56.84
CA ALA A 48 -15.37 -16.63 57.24
C ALA A 48 -15.83 -15.75 56.06
N GLY A 49 -16.82 -16.22 55.31
CA GLY A 49 -17.48 -15.41 54.28
C GLY A 49 -18.52 -14.48 54.94
N SER A 50 -18.36 -13.17 54.77
CA SER A 50 -19.39 -12.19 55.16
C SER A 50 -20.64 -12.39 54.29
N GLN A 51 -21.73 -12.86 54.90
CA GLN A 51 -23.03 -12.97 54.25
C GLN A 51 -23.77 -11.64 54.27
N THR A 52 -23.26 -10.60 53.60
CA THR A 52 -24.14 -9.53 53.16
C THR A 52 -24.75 -9.96 51.83
N ARG A 53 -26.08 -10.19 51.80
CA ARG A 53 -26.80 -10.42 50.53
C ARG A 53 -26.51 -9.24 49.61
N CYS A 54 -25.84 -9.49 48.48
CA CYS A 54 -25.55 -8.46 47.50
C CYS A 54 -26.86 -7.79 47.06
N LYS A 55 -26.89 -6.46 46.94
CA LYS A 55 -28.08 -5.75 46.42
C LYS A 55 -28.45 -6.34 45.06
N LYS A 56 -29.70 -6.82 44.92
CA LYS A 56 -30.21 -7.32 43.63
C LYS A 56 -30.12 -6.18 42.62
N ARG A 57 -29.36 -6.38 41.53
CA ARG A 57 -29.29 -5.42 40.44
C ARG A 57 -30.66 -5.40 39.74
N PRO A 58 -31.18 -4.23 39.35
CA PRO A 58 -32.42 -4.14 38.59
C PRO A 58 -32.28 -4.92 37.27
N ASN A 59 -33.35 -5.63 36.91
CA ASN A 59 -33.35 -6.53 35.76
C ASN A 59 -33.31 -5.68 34.48
N LYS A 60 -32.23 -5.81 33.68
CA LYS A 60 -32.00 -4.94 32.50
C LYS A 60 -32.84 -5.29 31.27
N GLY A 61 -33.81 -6.22 31.35
CA GLY A 61 -34.69 -6.62 30.24
C GLY A 61 -34.02 -7.39 29.10
N THR A 62 -32.69 -7.31 28.97
CA THR A 62 -31.90 -8.01 27.96
C THR A 62 -31.09 -9.15 28.58
N GLN A 63 -31.20 -10.37 28.03
CA GLN A 63 -30.30 -11.47 28.39
C GLN A 63 -28.89 -11.17 27.86
N SER A 64 -27.98 -10.81 28.77
CA SER A 64 -26.55 -10.67 28.45
C SER A 64 -25.83 -11.99 28.72
N PHE A 65 -25.41 -12.69 27.66
CA PHE A 65 -24.55 -13.85 27.78
C PHE A 65 -23.08 -13.38 27.83
N CYS A 66 -22.42 -13.56 28.96
CA CYS A 66 -20.98 -13.37 29.08
C CYS A 66 -20.31 -14.74 29.24
N ARG A 67 -19.36 -15.06 28.37
CA ARG A 67 -18.58 -16.31 28.39
C ARG A 67 -17.15 -16.10 28.92
N GLU A 68 -16.85 -14.89 29.39
CA GLU A 68 -15.51 -14.56 29.88
C GLU A 68 -15.26 -15.28 31.20
N THR A 69 -14.37 -16.27 31.16
CA THR A 69 -13.83 -16.93 32.34
C THR A 69 -12.36 -16.54 32.45
N GLN A 70 -11.96 -16.00 33.60
CA GLN A 70 -10.55 -15.75 33.89
C GLN A 70 -9.83 -17.09 34.04
N THR A 71 -8.83 -17.37 33.18
CA THR A 71 -7.97 -18.54 33.34
C THR A 71 -6.99 -18.28 34.49
N VAL A 72 -7.20 -18.97 35.61
CA VAL A 72 -6.35 -18.84 36.81
C VAL A 72 -5.46 -20.08 36.94
N TRP A 73 -4.20 -19.86 37.33
CA TRP A 73 -3.27 -20.93 37.68
C TRP A 73 -3.32 -21.21 39.17
N ASP A 74 -4.15 -22.18 39.57
CA ASP A 74 -4.28 -22.58 40.98
C ASP A 74 -3.10 -23.48 41.41
N LYS A 75 -2.47 -23.15 42.54
CA LYS A 75 -1.40 -23.95 43.16
C LYS A 75 -1.74 -24.25 44.61
N ASN A 76 -1.83 -25.53 44.96
CA ASN A 76 -2.01 -25.97 46.34
C ASN A 76 -0.73 -25.75 47.13
N LYS A 77 -0.81 -25.01 48.24
CA LYS A 77 0.30 -24.80 49.18
C LYS A 77 -0.02 -25.48 50.53
N PRO A 78 0.75 -26.50 50.95
CA PRO A 78 0.58 -27.09 52.26
C PRO A 78 1.08 -26.13 53.35
N GLN A 79 0.38 -26.08 54.49
CA GLN A 79 0.79 -25.33 55.68
C GLN A 79 0.95 -26.30 56.86
N GLN A 80 2.07 -26.21 57.57
CA GLN A 80 2.37 -27.04 58.72
C GLN A 80 2.01 -26.32 60.03
N THR A 81 1.19 -26.93 60.89
CA THR A 81 0.89 -26.43 62.23
C THR A 81 1.97 -26.87 63.23
N ARG A 82 2.13 -26.14 64.34
CA ARG A 82 3.08 -26.49 65.42
C ARG A 82 2.63 -27.80 66.10
N ASN A 83 3.50 -28.80 66.11
CA ASN A 83 3.31 -30.00 66.94
C ASN A 83 4.03 -29.78 68.28
N MET A 84 3.35 -30.02 69.39
CA MET A 84 3.96 -29.99 70.72
C MET A 84 4.24 -31.41 71.19
N THR A 85 5.46 -31.63 71.70
CA THR A 85 5.90 -32.89 72.29
C THR A 85 6.47 -32.60 73.66
N SER A 86 6.10 -33.40 74.65
CA SER A 86 6.62 -33.31 76.02
C SER A 86 7.24 -34.65 76.40
N THR A 87 8.39 -34.60 77.08
CA THR A 87 9.05 -35.77 77.64
C THR A 87 9.06 -35.66 79.17
N GLN A 88 8.76 -36.75 79.85
CA GLN A 88 8.78 -36.84 81.30
C GLN A 88 9.87 -37.82 81.73
N MET A 89 10.80 -37.38 82.56
CA MET A 89 11.87 -38.24 83.10
C MET A 89 11.32 -39.15 84.19
N THR A 90 11.84 -40.37 84.26
CA THR A 90 11.56 -41.28 85.39
C THR A 90 12.26 -40.76 86.64
N LYS A 91 11.54 -40.70 87.77
CA LYS A 91 12.08 -40.34 89.09
C LYS A 91 11.66 -41.39 90.11
N ILE A 92 12.53 -41.65 91.08
CA ILE A 92 12.23 -42.57 92.20
C ILE A 92 10.96 -42.06 92.91
N GLY A 93 9.92 -42.91 92.96
CA GLY A 93 8.61 -42.57 93.53
C GLY A 93 7.54 -42.09 92.53
N LEU A 94 7.87 -41.91 91.24
CA LEU A 94 6.94 -41.51 90.19
C LEU A 94 6.95 -42.49 89.02
N TYR A 95 5.83 -43.17 88.79
CA TYR A 95 5.68 -44.11 87.68
C TYR A 95 5.41 -43.38 86.36
N VAL A 96 6.24 -43.64 85.35
CA VAL A 96 6.04 -43.21 83.95
C VAL A 96 5.99 -44.47 83.09
N SER A 97 4.99 -44.58 82.21
CA SER A 97 4.77 -45.78 81.42
C SER A 97 5.70 -45.85 80.21
N ASN A 98 6.53 -46.89 80.14
CA ASN A 98 7.47 -47.11 79.03
C ASN A 98 6.93 -48.08 77.95
N MET A 99 5.64 -48.44 77.98
CA MET A 99 5.09 -49.52 77.14
C MET A 99 5.14 -49.22 75.64
N THR A 100 5.09 -47.94 75.26
CA THR A 100 5.16 -47.49 73.86
C THR A 100 6.57 -47.11 73.40
N ASP A 101 7.54 -47.20 74.30
CA ASP A 101 8.92 -46.78 74.02
C ASP A 101 9.62 -47.78 73.12
N LYS A 102 10.55 -47.28 72.31
CA LYS A 102 11.32 -48.09 71.36
C LYS A 102 12.79 -48.03 71.71
N LEU A 103 13.41 -49.19 71.91
CA LEU A 103 14.86 -49.32 72.03
C LEU A 103 15.47 -49.27 70.63
N ILE A 104 16.37 -48.32 70.39
CA ILE A 104 17.01 -48.12 69.09
C ILE A 104 18.52 -48.22 69.28
N SER A 105 19.18 -49.08 68.52
CA SER A 105 20.65 -49.14 68.48
C SER A 105 21.21 -47.99 67.62
N PRO A 106 22.19 -47.22 68.10
CA PRO A 106 22.76 -46.12 67.32
C PRO A 106 23.50 -46.66 66.08
N GLY A 107 23.20 -46.07 64.92
CA GLY A 107 23.97 -46.30 63.70
C GLY A 107 25.25 -45.46 63.65
N LYS A 108 25.99 -45.53 62.54
CA LYS A 108 27.13 -44.61 62.31
C LYS A 108 26.62 -43.18 62.27
N TYR A 109 27.20 -42.32 63.11
CA TYR A 109 26.91 -40.89 63.10
C TYR A 109 27.46 -40.27 61.82
N PHE A 110 26.62 -39.53 61.11
CA PHE A 110 27.02 -38.83 59.89
C PHE A 110 27.31 -37.38 60.27
N THR A 111 28.57 -36.97 60.14
CA THR A 111 28.98 -35.61 60.52
C THR A 111 28.38 -34.60 59.54
N ALA A 112 28.20 -33.36 59.99
CA ALA A 112 27.69 -32.30 59.14
C ALA A 112 28.61 -32.06 57.91
N GLU A 113 29.94 -32.17 58.11
CA GLU A 113 30.93 -32.03 57.04
C GLU A 113 30.81 -33.12 55.97
N GLU A 114 30.67 -34.38 56.36
CA GLU A 114 30.44 -35.49 55.41
C GLU A 114 29.14 -35.31 54.63
N TYR A 115 28.08 -34.80 55.29
CA TYR A 115 26.81 -34.48 54.65
C TYR A 115 26.95 -33.36 53.61
N HIS A 116 27.62 -32.27 53.97
CA HIS A 116 27.87 -31.17 53.05
C HIS A 116 28.76 -31.58 51.88
N LYS A 117 29.79 -32.39 52.11
CA LYS A 117 30.67 -32.93 51.08
C LYS A 117 29.89 -33.80 50.08
N ARG A 118 29.07 -34.74 50.57
CA ARG A 118 28.21 -35.58 49.71
C ARG A 118 27.22 -34.76 48.88
N ARG A 119 26.65 -33.69 49.45
CA ARG A 119 25.79 -32.77 48.71
C ARG A 119 26.56 -32.00 47.64
N LEU A 120 27.77 -31.51 47.96
CA LEU A 120 28.60 -30.78 47.01
C LEU A 120 28.94 -31.66 45.79
N GLU A 121 29.34 -32.91 46.03
CA GLU A 121 29.63 -33.89 44.97
C GLU A 121 28.40 -34.12 44.08
N ALA A 122 27.21 -34.31 44.67
CA ALA A 122 25.96 -34.46 43.93
C ALA A 122 25.60 -33.19 43.12
N VAL A 123 25.80 -32.00 43.70
CA VAL A 123 25.55 -30.72 43.02
C VAL A 123 26.50 -30.53 41.84
N ILE A 124 27.79 -30.87 41.97
CA ILE A 124 28.75 -30.79 40.87
C ILE A 124 28.31 -31.68 39.70
N VAL A 125 27.83 -32.90 39.98
CA VAL A 125 27.29 -33.81 38.96
C VAL A 125 26.08 -33.19 38.27
N LEU A 126 25.10 -32.68 39.02
CA LEU A 126 23.92 -32.02 38.47
C LEU A 126 24.30 -30.81 37.61
N GLN A 127 25.21 -29.96 38.08
CA GLN A 127 25.69 -28.79 37.34
C GLN A 127 26.39 -29.19 36.04
N LYS A 128 27.21 -30.25 36.05
CA LYS A 128 27.87 -30.77 34.85
C LYS A 128 26.85 -31.21 33.80
N TYR A 129 25.85 -32.00 34.19
CA TYR A 129 24.80 -32.44 33.27
C TYR A 129 23.91 -31.30 32.80
N PHE A 130 23.59 -30.34 33.68
CA PHE A 130 22.81 -29.16 33.32
C PHE A 130 23.55 -28.28 32.31
N ARG A 131 24.84 -28.01 32.51
CA ARG A 131 25.66 -27.26 31.54
C ARG A 131 25.72 -27.95 30.18
N ARG A 132 25.86 -29.28 30.16
CA ARG A 132 25.80 -30.08 28.91
C ARG A 132 24.43 -29.96 28.23
N TRP A 133 23.35 -30.16 28.97
CA TRP A 133 21.98 -30.06 28.45
C TRP A 133 21.69 -28.66 27.90
N HIS A 134 22.07 -27.61 28.63
CA HIS A 134 21.93 -26.23 28.20
C HIS A 134 22.69 -25.95 26.91
N ALA A 135 23.96 -26.40 26.81
CA ALA A 135 24.75 -26.25 25.59
C ALA A 135 24.11 -26.98 24.39
N ILE A 136 23.56 -28.18 24.60
CA ILE A 136 22.84 -28.93 23.54
C ILE A 136 21.62 -28.13 23.07
N ASN A 137 20.80 -27.60 23.98
CA ASN A 137 19.62 -26.82 23.61
C ASN A 137 19.99 -25.52 22.88
N VAL A 138 21.05 -24.83 23.31
CA VAL A 138 21.55 -23.63 22.60
C VAL A 138 21.98 -23.98 21.19
N VAL A 139 22.74 -25.06 21.00
CA VAL A 139 23.17 -25.52 19.67
C VAL A 139 21.98 -25.96 18.81
N GLN A 140 20.98 -26.62 19.39
CA GLN A 140 19.75 -26.98 18.68
C GLN A 140 19.00 -25.73 18.21
N ASN A 141 18.79 -24.75 19.08
CA ASN A 141 18.17 -23.48 18.72
C ASN A 141 18.95 -22.75 17.60
N LEU A 142 20.29 -22.70 17.68
CA LEU A 142 21.11 -22.11 16.62
C LEU A 142 21.00 -22.87 15.29
N ARG A 143 20.87 -24.21 15.33
CA ARG A 143 20.63 -25.02 14.11
C ARG A 143 19.26 -24.74 13.51
N GLU A 144 18.22 -24.63 14.33
CA GLU A 144 16.87 -24.28 13.88
C GLU A 144 16.84 -22.87 13.27
N GLN A 145 17.46 -21.89 13.93
CA GLN A 145 17.61 -20.53 13.40
C GLN A 145 18.36 -20.51 12.07
N LYS A 146 19.49 -21.23 11.96
CA LYS A 146 20.23 -21.38 10.70
C LYS A 146 19.36 -22.01 9.61
N LYS A 147 18.59 -23.06 9.95
CA LYS A 147 17.70 -23.75 9.01
C LYS A 147 16.62 -22.79 8.49
N LEU A 148 15.94 -22.08 9.38
CA LEU A 148 14.92 -21.08 9.03
C LEU A 148 15.51 -19.96 8.17
N TRP A 149 16.73 -19.52 8.46
CA TRP A 149 17.42 -18.50 7.67
C TRP A 149 17.73 -18.98 6.25
N LEU A 150 18.23 -20.21 6.09
CA LEU A 150 18.47 -20.82 4.76
C LEU A 150 17.16 -21.06 3.99
N GLU A 151 16.10 -21.51 4.67
CA GLU A 151 14.77 -21.67 4.07
C GLU A 151 14.21 -20.33 3.59
N TRP A 152 14.38 -19.27 4.39
CA TRP A 152 14.01 -17.90 4.02
C TRP A 152 14.83 -17.39 2.84
N GLU A 153 16.15 -17.58 2.83
CA GLU A 153 17.04 -17.17 1.73
C GLU A 153 16.65 -17.85 0.41
N ALA A 154 16.38 -19.16 0.43
CA ALA A 154 15.93 -19.91 -0.75
C ALA A 154 14.54 -19.48 -1.25
N GLN A 155 13.61 -19.16 -0.34
CA GLN A 155 12.30 -18.62 -0.68
C GLN A 155 12.41 -17.23 -1.30
N GLU A 156 13.29 -16.39 -0.76
CA GLU A 156 13.56 -15.03 -1.24
C GLU A 156 14.19 -15.05 -2.65
N GLU A 157 15.17 -15.92 -2.88
CA GLU A 157 15.75 -16.13 -4.21
C GLU A 157 14.71 -16.64 -5.22
N SER A 158 13.87 -17.59 -4.81
CA SER A 158 12.77 -18.09 -5.65
C SER A 158 11.74 -17.00 -5.96
N ARG A 159 11.43 -16.12 -5.00
CA ARG A 159 10.55 -14.97 -5.18
C ARG A 159 11.14 -14.00 -6.20
N LYS A 160 12.42 -13.62 -6.04
CA LYS A 160 13.14 -12.75 -6.97
C LYS A 160 13.14 -13.31 -8.39
N LYS A 161 13.41 -14.62 -8.55
CA LYS A 161 13.38 -15.29 -9.85
C LYS A 161 12.00 -15.21 -10.51
N LYS A 162 10.93 -15.52 -9.76
CA LYS A 162 9.54 -15.42 -10.25
C LYS A 162 9.17 -13.99 -10.63
N GLU A 163 9.56 -13.00 -9.82
CA GLU A 163 9.31 -11.58 -10.13
C GLU A 163 10.04 -11.15 -11.41
N LYS A 164 11.29 -11.59 -11.62
CA LYS A 164 12.04 -11.32 -12.86
C LYS A 164 11.38 -11.99 -14.07
N GLU A 165 10.98 -13.26 -13.94
CA GLU A 165 10.26 -13.99 -14.99
C GLU A 165 8.92 -13.34 -15.34
N GLU A 166 8.14 -12.91 -14.34
CA GLU A 166 6.87 -12.24 -14.57
C GLU A 166 7.04 -10.87 -15.24
N LYS A 167 8.07 -10.11 -14.86
CA LYS A 167 8.41 -8.84 -15.55
C LYS A 167 8.76 -9.08 -17.02
N LEU A 168 9.64 -10.04 -17.29
CA LEU A 168 10.04 -10.39 -18.66
C LEU A 168 8.84 -10.86 -19.49
N ARG A 169 7.96 -11.67 -18.89
CA ARG A 169 6.70 -12.08 -19.52
C ARG A 169 5.80 -10.89 -19.84
N ARG A 170 5.62 -9.95 -18.91
CA ARG A 170 4.81 -8.74 -19.14
C ARG A 170 5.40 -7.86 -20.24
N GLU A 171 6.71 -7.68 -20.27
CA GLU A 171 7.39 -6.97 -21.37
C GLU A 171 7.16 -7.66 -22.71
N TYR A 172 7.29 -8.99 -22.75
CA TYR A 172 7.02 -9.77 -23.96
C TYR A 172 5.55 -9.61 -24.42
N GLU A 173 4.59 -9.70 -23.50
CA GLU A 173 3.17 -9.47 -23.79
C GLU A 173 2.90 -8.05 -24.33
N ARG A 174 3.58 -7.03 -23.79
CA ARG A 174 3.51 -5.64 -24.28
C ARG A 174 4.07 -5.49 -25.70
N LYS A 175 5.16 -6.19 -26.02
CA LYS A 175 5.75 -6.20 -27.37
C LYS A 175 4.85 -6.91 -28.39
N LEU A 176 4.18 -7.99 -27.99
CA LEU A 176 3.26 -8.72 -28.85
C LEU A 176 2.00 -7.91 -29.20
N ASN A 177 1.44 -7.20 -28.21
CA ASN A 177 0.19 -6.44 -28.36
C ASN A 177 0.36 -4.99 -27.88
N PRO A 178 1.09 -4.14 -28.63
CA PRO A 178 1.35 -2.76 -28.24
C PRO A 178 0.06 -1.94 -28.26
N ARG A 179 -0.27 -1.29 -27.14
CA ARG A 179 -1.48 -0.47 -27.02
C ARG A 179 -1.20 0.95 -26.57
N THR A 180 -0.23 1.11 -25.68
CA THR A 180 0.16 2.40 -25.13
C THR A 180 1.30 3.00 -25.96
N LYS A 181 1.46 4.33 -25.90
CA LYS A 181 2.59 5.01 -26.56
C LYS A 181 3.94 4.46 -26.10
N GLU A 182 4.01 4.06 -24.85
CA GLU A 182 5.19 3.47 -24.22
C GLU A 182 5.54 2.10 -24.79
N ASP A 183 4.53 1.28 -25.14
CA ASP A 183 4.77 -0.01 -25.80
C ASP A 183 5.40 0.19 -27.18
N PHE A 184 4.97 1.21 -27.91
CA PHE A 184 5.58 1.58 -29.20
C PHE A 184 6.99 2.15 -29.02
N GLU A 185 7.24 2.99 -28.00
CA GLU A 185 8.60 3.46 -27.66
C GLU A 185 9.55 2.28 -27.40
N LEU A 186 9.09 1.22 -26.72
CA LEU A 186 9.86 -0.01 -26.51
C LEU A 186 10.19 -0.73 -27.84
N LEU A 187 9.22 -0.85 -28.75
CA LEU A 187 9.42 -1.47 -30.05
C LEU A 187 10.40 -0.68 -30.94
N TYR A 188 10.31 0.65 -30.95
CA TYR A 188 11.27 1.48 -31.69
C TYR A 188 12.67 1.38 -31.11
N HIS A 189 12.79 1.28 -29.78
CA HIS A 189 14.08 1.11 -29.12
C HIS A 189 14.72 -0.26 -29.42
N ASP A 190 13.94 -1.35 -29.37
CA ASP A 190 14.42 -2.68 -29.75
C ASP A 190 14.84 -2.72 -31.22
N LEU A 191 14.09 -2.03 -32.11
CA LEU A 191 14.45 -1.90 -33.52
C LEU A 191 15.77 -1.14 -33.69
N GLU A 192 16.00 -0.08 -32.92
CA GLU A 192 17.25 0.68 -32.96
C GLU A 192 18.45 -0.15 -32.48
N LEU A 193 18.28 -0.91 -31.39
CA LEU A 193 19.31 -1.84 -30.91
C LEU A 193 19.64 -2.89 -31.96
N TRP A 194 18.62 -3.51 -32.56
CA TRP A 194 18.81 -4.48 -33.65
C TRP A 194 19.50 -3.86 -34.87
N MET A 195 19.13 -2.63 -35.24
CA MET A 195 19.79 -1.90 -36.33
C MET A 195 21.27 -1.65 -36.03
N GLN A 196 21.63 -1.27 -34.80
CA GLN A 196 23.02 -1.07 -34.38
C GLN A 196 23.82 -2.38 -34.44
N GLU A 197 23.28 -3.46 -33.88
CA GLU A 197 23.92 -4.78 -33.88
C GLU A 197 24.16 -5.30 -35.31
N GLU A 198 23.15 -5.25 -36.18
CA GLU A 198 23.26 -5.68 -37.57
C GLU A 198 24.20 -4.79 -38.38
N THR A 199 24.15 -3.48 -38.17
CA THR A 199 25.05 -2.55 -38.85
C THR A 199 26.50 -2.82 -38.45
N GLU A 200 26.78 -3.06 -37.17
CA GLU A 200 28.09 -3.46 -36.69
C GLU A 200 28.53 -4.79 -37.30
N TRP A 201 27.64 -5.79 -37.34
CA TRP A 201 27.94 -7.09 -37.93
C TRP A 201 28.25 -7.00 -39.43
N ILE A 202 27.46 -6.26 -40.21
CA ILE A 202 27.69 -6.01 -41.64
C ILE A 202 29.01 -5.28 -41.85
N ASN A 203 29.31 -4.28 -41.02
CA ASN A 203 30.55 -3.51 -41.12
C ASN A 203 31.80 -4.36 -40.79
N ARG A 204 31.67 -5.38 -39.94
CA ARG A 204 32.76 -6.32 -39.62
C ARG A 204 32.94 -7.39 -40.68
N THR A 205 31.85 -7.89 -41.27
CA THR A 205 31.87 -9.05 -42.16
C THR A 205 32.07 -8.70 -43.63
N LEU A 206 31.43 -7.63 -44.12
CA LEU A 206 31.34 -7.31 -45.55
C LEU A 206 32.08 -6.02 -45.88
N THR A 207 32.63 -5.95 -47.09
CA THR A 207 33.32 -4.75 -47.60
C THR A 207 32.85 -4.38 -49.01
N GLY A 208 33.12 -3.15 -49.45
CA GLY A 208 32.85 -2.72 -50.82
C GLY A 208 31.37 -2.67 -51.21
N ALA A 209 31.03 -3.23 -52.37
CA ALA A 209 29.68 -3.20 -52.93
C ALA A 209 28.70 -4.11 -52.19
N GLU A 210 29.15 -5.28 -51.72
CA GLU A 210 28.32 -6.24 -50.97
C GLU A 210 27.84 -5.65 -49.64
N ARG A 211 28.72 -4.92 -48.95
CA ARG A 211 28.37 -4.15 -47.74
C ARG A 211 27.24 -3.15 -48.03
N LYS A 212 27.35 -2.38 -49.11
CA LYS A 212 26.32 -1.39 -49.47
C LYS A 212 24.99 -2.06 -49.80
N ALA A 213 25.01 -3.17 -50.52
CA ALA A 213 23.79 -3.94 -50.81
C ALA A 213 23.14 -4.49 -49.53
N ALA A 214 23.95 -5.03 -48.60
CA ALA A 214 23.46 -5.51 -47.31
C ALA A 214 22.87 -4.40 -46.44
N LEU A 215 23.50 -3.22 -46.41
CA LEU A 215 22.97 -2.05 -45.70
C LEU A 215 21.67 -1.54 -46.32
N CYS A 216 21.53 -1.53 -47.65
CA CYS A 216 20.27 -1.19 -48.31
C CYS A 216 19.16 -2.19 -47.94
N ALA A 217 19.45 -3.50 -47.97
CA ALA A 217 18.49 -4.52 -47.57
C ALA A 217 18.09 -4.40 -46.09
N LEU A 218 19.03 -4.00 -45.22
CA LEU A 218 18.74 -3.72 -43.80
C LEU A 218 17.80 -2.52 -43.65
N LEU A 219 18.04 -1.42 -44.36
CA LEU A 219 17.17 -0.24 -44.38
C LEU A 219 15.77 -0.56 -44.92
N GLU A 220 15.66 -1.43 -45.93
CA GLU A 220 14.35 -1.87 -46.44
C GLU A 220 13.56 -2.64 -45.38
N ARG A 221 14.22 -3.53 -44.63
CA ARG A 221 13.60 -4.26 -43.51
C ARG A 221 13.17 -3.29 -42.40
N GLU A 222 14.00 -2.32 -42.08
CA GLU A 222 13.67 -1.27 -41.11
C GLU A 222 12.39 -0.52 -41.52
N ALA A 223 12.31 -0.08 -42.78
CA ALA A 223 11.15 0.63 -43.30
C ALA A 223 9.87 -0.22 -43.26
N GLN A 224 9.97 -1.53 -43.54
CA GLN A 224 8.84 -2.46 -43.44
C GLN A 224 8.36 -2.62 -41.99
N LEU A 225 9.29 -2.73 -41.03
CA LEU A 225 8.95 -2.82 -39.61
C LEU A 225 8.32 -1.53 -39.09
N ILE A 226 8.86 -0.36 -39.45
CA ILE A 226 8.28 0.94 -39.10
C ILE A 226 6.86 1.06 -39.67
N ALA A 227 6.64 0.67 -40.93
CA ALA A 227 5.32 0.69 -41.54
C ALA A 227 4.34 -0.26 -40.82
N CYS A 228 4.82 -1.42 -40.35
CA CYS A 228 4.05 -2.33 -39.52
C CYS A 228 3.68 -1.71 -38.17
N PHE A 229 4.64 -1.10 -37.47
CA PHE A 229 4.42 -0.43 -36.19
C PHE A 229 3.41 0.71 -36.31
N GLU A 230 3.48 1.52 -37.37
CA GLU A 230 2.52 2.60 -37.61
C GLU A 230 1.10 2.06 -37.86
N ARG A 231 0.93 0.94 -38.57
CA ARG A 231 -0.39 0.29 -38.69
C ARG A 231 -0.94 -0.17 -37.35
N HIS A 232 -0.10 -0.81 -36.52
CA HIS A 232 -0.51 -1.19 -35.16
C HIS A 232 -0.83 0.03 -34.29
N LYS A 233 -0.08 1.13 -34.43
CA LYS A 233 -0.32 2.40 -33.74
C LYS A 233 -1.66 3.01 -34.13
N LEU A 234 -2.03 2.97 -35.42
CA LEU A 234 -3.35 3.39 -35.88
C LEU A 234 -4.48 2.54 -35.27
N ASN A 235 -4.38 1.21 -35.35
CA ASN A 235 -5.37 0.30 -34.77
C ASN A 235 -5.51 0.50 -33.25
N ALA A 236 -4.39 0.61 -32.53
CA ALA A 236 -4.37 0.87 -31.10
C ALA A 236 -4.97 2.24 -30.76
N ASN A 237 -4.69 3.27 -31.56
CA ASN A 237 -5.27 4.59 -31.38
C ASN A 237 -6.80 4.58 -31.58
N GLU A 238 -7.32 3.87 -32.57
CA GLU A 238 -8.77 3.72 -32.77
C GLU A 238 -9.44 3.04 -31.57
N GLU A 239 -8.90 1.92 -31.09
CA GLU A 239 -9.40 1.24 -29.88
C GLU A 239 -9.31 2.14 -28.64
N ASN A 240 -8.20 2.84 -28.47
CA ASN A 240 -7.97 3.72 -27.33
C ASN A 240 -8.90 4.95 -27.38
N GLN A 241 -9.20 5.47 -28.57
CA GLN A 241 -10.18 6.54 -28.74
C GLN A 241 -11.57 6.07 -28.31
N HIS A 242 -12.01 4.88 -28.73
CA HIS A 242 -13.29 4.31 -28.32
C HIS A 242 -13.36 4.12 -26.79
N LYS A 243 -12.31 3.54 -26.19
CA LYS A 243 -12.18 3.40 -24.73
C LYS A 243 -12.18 4.74 -24.01
N ALA A 244 -11.46 5.74 -24.52
CA ALA A 244 -11.39 7.08 -23.92
C ALA A 244 -12.74 7.80 -23.96
N VAL A 245 -13.51 7.63 -25.03
CA VAL A 245 -14.88 8.15 -25.13
C VAL A 245 -15.76 7.50 -24.07
N LEU A 246 -15.76 6.18 -23.94
CA LEU A 246 -16.53 5.48 -22.91
C LEU A 246 -16.11 5.90 -21.51
N GLN A 247 -14.80 5.99 -21.23
CA GLN A 247 -14.30 6.47 -19.93
C GLN A 247 -14.72 7.91 -19.62
N LEU A 248 -14.77 8.79 -20.63
CA LEU A 248 -15.26 10.17 -20.45
C LEU A 248 -16.73 10.16 -20.06
N LEU A 249 -17.56 9.39 -20.77
CA LEU A 249 -19.00 9.29 -20.50
C LEU A 249 -19.27 8.62 -19.14
N ASP A 250 -18.53 7.55 -18.80
CA ASP A 250 -18.60 6.89 -17.49
C ASP A 250 -18.26 7.86 -16.35
N LYS A 251 -17.23 8.71 -16.51
CA LYS A 251 -16.89 9.76 -15.53
C LYS A 251 -18.00 10.80 -15.39
N CYS A 252 -18.77 11.07 -16.44
CA CYS A 252 -19.95 11.94 -16.35
C CYS A 252 -21.09 11.26 -15.59
N ALA A 253 -21.27 9.95 -15.78
CA ALA A 253 -22.29 9.14 -15.13
C ALA A 253 -22.00 8.81 -13.65
N GLN A 254 -20.78 9.05 -13.16
CA GLN A 254 -20.38 8.74 -11.79
C GLN A 254 -21.02 9.68 -10.76
N PRO A 255 -21.44 9.14 -9.60
CA PRO A 255 -21.95 9.95 -8.49
C PRO A 255 -20.89 10.93 -7.99
N LYS A 256 -21.32 12.05 -7.44
CA LYS A 256 -20.39 12.98 -6.78
C LYS A 256 -19.95 12.37 -5.44
N ARG A 257 -18.64 12.24 -5.24
CA ARG A 257 -18.03 11.67 -4.02
C ARG A 257 -17.25 12.73 -3.26
N TRP A 258 -17.47 12.84 -1.96
CA TRP A 258 -16.65 13.67 -1.07
C TRP A 258 -16.48 12.99 0.29
N LYS A 259 -15.38 13.29 0.97
CA LYS A 259 -15.17 12.88 2.36
C LYS A 259 -15.91 13.86 3.27
N ALA A 260 -16.84 13.36 4.07
CA ALA A 260 -17.47 14.13 5.13
C ALA A 260 -16.46 14.42 6.26
N TYR A 261 -16.81 15.33 7.16
CA TYR A 261 -16.01 15.63 8.36
C TYR A 261 -15.71 14.38 9.21
N ASP A 262 -16.63 13.41 9.21
CA ASP A 262 -16.49 12.13 9.91
C ASP A 262 -15.55 11.12 9.21
N GLY A 263 -14.86 11.52 8.14
CA GLY A 263 -13.95 10.66 7.36
C GLY A 263 -14.64 9.66 6.43
N LYS A 264 -15.97 9.51 6.51
CA LYS A 264 -16.77 8.65 5.61
C LYS A 264 -16.93 9.28 4.23
N ILE A 265 -16.81 8.48 3.18
CA ILE A 265 -17.06 8.90 1.79
C ILE A 265 -18.57 8.85 1.56
N THR A 266 -19.18 9.99 1.23
CA THR A 266 -20.60 10.08 0.85
C THR A 266 -20.70 10.18 -0.67
N GLU A 267 -21.60 9.39 -1.27
CA GLU A 267 -21.90 9.42 -2.70
C GLU A 267 -23.30 10.03 -2.91
N MET A 268 -23.43 10.95 -3.87
CA MET A 268 -24.70 11.59 -4.20
C MET A 268 -24.91 11.63 -5.71
N ASP A 269 -26.07 11.14 -6.14
CA ASP A 269 -26.57 11.33 -7.50
C ASP A 269 -27.33 12.66 -7.60
N THR A 270 -26.94 13.51 -8.55
CA THR A 270 -27.71 14.68 -8.98
C THR A 270 -28.54 14.36 -10.22
N GLN A 271 -29.49 15.23 -10.53
CA GLN A 271 -30.25 15.15 -11.79
C GLN A 271 -29.31 15.12 -13.01
N ASP A 272 -28.22 15.88 -12.98
CA ASP A 272 -27.22 15.89 -14.05
C ASP A 272 -26.47 14.56 -14.18
N THR A 273 -26.15 13.88 -13.07
CA THR A 273 -25.49 12.57 -13.11
C THR A 273 -26.43 11.47 -13.60
N LEU A 274 -27.72 11.54 -13.26
CA LEU A 274 -28.74 10.63 -13.78
C LEU A 274 -28.94 10.84 -15.28
N HIS A 275 -29.04 12.10 -15.72
CA HIS A 275 -29.14 12.41 -17.15
C HIS A 275 -27.89 11.97 -17.92
N ALA A 276 -26.69 12.12 -17.35
CA ALA A 276 -25.46 11.61 -17.95
C ALA A 276 -25.44 10.08 -18.08
N ARG A 277 -26.07 9.33 -17.16
CA ARG A 277 -26.25 7.87 -17.27
C ARG A 277 -27.16 7.51 -18.43
N GLU A 278 -28.30 8.20 -18.57
CA GLU A 278 -29.22 7.99 -19.69
C GLU A 278 -28.51 8.22 -21.05
N LEU A 279 -27.76 9.32 -21.18
CA LEU A 279 -27.01 9.63 -22.40
C LEU A 279 -25.92 8.58 -22.71
N LEU A 280 -25.26 8.05 -21.68
CA LEU A 280 -24.28 6.98 -21.80
C LEU A 280 -24.93 5.67 -22.27
N GLU A 281 -26.08 5.30 -21.72
CA GLU A 281 -26.84 4.11 -22.14
C GLU A 281 -27.25 4.21 -23.61
N ILE A 282 -27.78 5.37 -24.03
CA ILE A 282 -28.12 5.62 -25.44
C ILE A 282 -26.87 5.49 -26.32
N TYR A 283 -25.73 6.05 -25.90
CA TYR A 283 -24.48 5.94 -26.66
C TYR A 283 -24.01 4.48 -26.79
N ARG A 284 -24.07 3.70 -25.70
CA ARG A 284 -23.73 2.26 -25.71
C ARG A 284 -24.64 1.48 -26.66
N SER A 285 -25.93 1.77 -26.62
CA SER A 285 -26.92 1.13 -27.49
C SER A 285 -26.68 1.44 -28.97
N ILE A 286 -26.27 2.66 -29.34
CA ILE A 286 -25.97 2.99 -30.75
C ILE A 286 -24.61 2.42 -31.18
N SER A 287 -23.64 2.36 -30.27
CA SER A 287 -22.30 1.83 -30.55
C SER A 287 -22.24 0.31 -30.65
N ALA A 288 -23.31 -0.42 -30.29
CA ALA A 288 -23.36 -1.88 -30.38
C ALA A 288 -23.41 -2.34 -31.85
N LYS A 289 -22.53 -3.28 -32.23
CA LYS A 289 -22.38 -3.73 -33.62
C LYS A 289 -23.51 -4.67 -34.08
N ASP A 290 -24.07 -5.44 -33.16
CA ASP A 290 -24.99 -6.56 -33.47
C ASP A 290 -26.38 -6.35 -32.85
N ILE A 291 -27.04 -5.23 -33.17
CA ILE A 291 -28.40 -4.93 -32.68
C ILE A 291 -29.43 -5.51 -33.66
N PRO A 292 -30.41 -6.30 -33.18
CA PRO A 292 -31.51 -6.79 -34.00
C PRO A 292 -32.40 -5.63 -34.50
N LYS A 293 -33.19 -5.89 -35.54
CA LYS A 293 -33.98 -4.86 -36.26
C LYS A 293 -34.88 -4.04 -35.34
N ASP A 294 -35.63 -4.74 -34.50
CA ASP A 294 -36.70 -4.16 -33.70
C ASP A 294 -36.11 -3.28 -32.59
N GLU A 295 -35.08 -3.78 -31.89
CA GLU A 295 -34.34 -3.01 -30.89
C GLU A 295 -33.64 -1.78 -31.51
N ARG A 296 -33.17 -1.87 -32.75
CA ARG A 296 -32.55 -0.73 -33.44
C ARG A 296 -33.55 0.40 -33.70
N ALA A 297 -34.78 0.07 -34.07
CA ALA A 297 -35.83 1.06 -34.26
C ALA A 297 -36.14 1.79 -32.94
N ASP A 298 -36.21 1.04 -31.83
CA ASP A 298 -36.47 1.59 -30.49
C ASP A 298 -35.31 2.47 -29.99
N VAL A 299 -34.07 2.06 -30.19
CA VAL A 299 -32.88 2.87 -29.84
C VAL A 299 -32.86 4.18 -30.62
N LEU A 300 -33.15 4.12 -31.92
CA LEU A 300 -33.22 5.31 -32.77
C LEU A 300 -34.38 6.22 -32.35
N LEU A 301 -35.56 5.67 -32.04
CA LEU A 301 -36.68 6.43 -31.52
C LEU A 301 -36.34 7.14 -30.19
N THR A 302 -35.64 6.44 -29.30
CA THR A 302 -35.15 6.99 -28.02
C THR A 302 -34.21 8.17 -28.27
N LEU A 303 -33.25 8.04 -29.19
CA LEU A 303 -32.36 9.14 -29.60
C LEU A 303 -33.13 10.32 -30.21
N ARG A 304 -34.16 10.06 -31.01
CA ARG A 304 -34.99 11.12 -31.59
C ARG A 304 -35.73 11.90 -30.50
N CYS A 305 -36.26 11.20 -29.51
CA CYS A 305 -36.98 11.82 -28.40
C CYS A 305 -36.05 12.66 -27.52
N THR A 306 -34.84 12.18 -27.19
CA THR A 306 -33.89 12.95 -26.39
C THR A 306 -33.35 14.20 -27.10
N VAL A 307 -33.17 14.14 -28.42
CA VAL A 307 -32.71 15.30 -29.21
C VAL A 307 -33.82 16.34 -29.44
N LYS A 308 -35.09 15.92 -29.57
CA LYS A 308 -36.22 16.84 -29.76
C LYS A 308 -36.41 17.83 -28.62
N VAL A 309 -35.99 17.49 -27.41
CA VAL A 309 -36.11 18.33 -26.21
C VAL A 309 -35.14 19.53 -26.26
N CYS A 310 -34.10 19.50 -27.10
CA CYS A 310 -33.06 20.52 -27.14
C CYS A 310 -33.19 21.45 -28.37
N LEU A 311 -33.26 22.77 -28.16
CA LEU A 311 -33.45 23.81 -29.19
C LEU A 311 -32.17 24.14 -30.02
N ILE A 312 -31.21 23.22 -30.13
CA ILE A 312 -29.96 23.48 -30.86
C ILE A 312 -30.15 23.16 -32.36
N PHE A 313 -30.42 24.20 -33.13
CA PHE A 313 -30.84 24.16 -34.55
C PHE A 313 -29.91 23.38 -35.49
N LEU A 314 -28.58 23.52 -35.32
CA LEU A 314 -27.58 22.89 -36.20
C LEU A 314 -27.50 21.37 -36.06
N PHE A 315 -27.70 20.84 -34.85
CA PHE A 315 -27.63 19.40 -34.59
C PHE A 315 -28.91 18.66 -35.01
N VAL A 316 -30.06 19.31 -34.78
CA VAL A 316 -31.37 18.80 -35.18
C VAL A 316 -31.49 18.71 -36.71
N PHE A 317 -30.84 19.61 -37.47
CA PHE A 317 -30.87 19.60 -38.93
C PHE A 317 -30.11 18.41 -39.53
N SER A 318 -28.89 18.13 -39.05
CA SER A 318 -28.07 17.00 -39.52
C SER A 318 -28.66 15.64 -39.13
N LEU A 319 -29.22 15.51 -37.93
CA LEU A 319 -29.93 14.27 -37.54
C LEU A 319 -31.26 14.09 -38.29
N LYS A 320 -32.05 15.15 -38.50
CA LYS A 320 -33.30 15.06 -39.29
C LYS A 320 -33.07 14.62 -40.74
N LEU A 321 -31.92 14.94 -41.33
CA LEU A 321 -31.54 14.51 -42.70
C LEU A 321 -31.03 13.07 -42.75
N CYS A 322 -30.36 12.59 -41.71
CA CYS A 322 -29.76 11.25 -41.68
C CYS A 322 -30.76 10.15 -41.26
N PHE A 323 -31.66 10.47 -40.33
CA PHE A 323 -32.59 9.52 -39.70
C PHE A 323 -33.58 8.83 -40.67
N PRO A 324 -34.21 9.52 -41.64
CA PRO A 324 -35.06 8.86 -42.64
C PRO A 324 -34.26 7.89 -43.52
N ARG A 325 -33.01 8.24 -43.84
CA ARG A 325 -32.09 7.46 -44.68
C ARG A 325 -31.64 6.16 -44.00
N ILE A 326 -31.39 6.20 -42.69
CA ILE A 326 -31.03 5.03 -41.88
C ILE A 326 -32.22 4.09 -41.72
N LEU A 327 -33.43 4.62 -41.54
CA LEU A 327 -34.66 3.82 -41.39
C LEU A 327 -35.16 3.26 -42.74
N SER A 328 -34.91 3.96 -43.85
CA SER A 328 -35.36 3.55 -45.19
C SER A 328 -34.45 2.51 -45.86
N LEU A 329 -33.20 2.35 -45.39
CA LEU A 329 -32.27 1.37 -45.95
C LEU A 329 -32.58 -0.02 -45.38
N ASN A 330 -33.44 -0.75 -46.09
CA ASN A 330 -33.61 -2.19 -45.93
C ASN A 330 -32.31 -2.94 -46.30
N TYR A 331 -31.44 -3.11 -45.31
CA TYR A 331 -30.41 -4.14 -45.17
C TYR A 331 -29.27 -4.27 -46.19
N VAL A 332 -28.09 -4.52 -45.59
CA VAL A 332 -26.84 -5.07 -46.14
C VAL A 332 -25.96 -4.11 -46.94
N GLY A 333 -24.88 -3.66 -46.29
CA GLY A 333 -23.75 -3.03 -46.96
C GLY A 333 -22.94 -2.13 -46.03
N ALA A 334 -21.66 -1.96 -46.36
CA ALA A 334 -20.72 -1.06 -45.68
C ALA A 334 -21.29 0.36 -45.45
N GLN A 335 -22.21 0.79 -46.31
CA GLN A 335 -22.85 2.10 -46.29
C GLN A 335 -23.77 2.33 -45.08
N ALA A 336 -24.47 1.30 -44.59
CA ALA A 336 -25.28 1.42 -43.37
C ALA A 336 -24.40 1.46 -42.11
N MET A 337 -23.26 0.76 -42.11
CA MET A 337 -22.28 0.80 -41.02
C MET A 337 -21.60 2.17 -40.95
N LEU A 338 -21.25 2.76 -42.10
CA LEU A 338 -20.74 4.14 -42.20
C LEU A 338 -21.73 5.16 -41.64
N LEU A 339 -23.01 5.09 -42.01
CA LEU A 339 -24.04 6.01 -41.50
C LEU A 339 -24.30 5.85 -39.99
N LEU A 340 -24.16 4.65 -39.45
CA LEU A 340 -24.23 4.41 -38.00
C LEU A 340 -23.00 4.95 -37.26
N ALA A 341 -21.81 4.81 -37.85
CA ALA A 341 -20.59 5.42 -37.31
C ALA A 341 -20.68 6.95 -37.32
N ASP A 342 -21.21 7.54 -38.40
CA ASP A 342 -21.49 8.97 -38.50
C ASP A 342 -22.55 9.40 -37.48
N GLY A 343 -23.59 8.61 -37.27
CA GLY A 343 -24.60 8.85 -36.23
C GLY A 343 -24.00 8.82 -34.81
N CYS A 344 -23.11 7.87 -34.52
CA CYS A 344 -22.40 7.79 -33.23
C CYS A 344 -21.51 9.00 -32.99
N THR A 345 -20.75 9.43 -33.99
CA THR A 345 -19.84 10.58 -33.86
C THR A 345 -20.61 11.89 -33.68
N LEU A 346 -21.71 12.07 -34.41
CA LEU A 346 -22.62 13.19 -34.21
C LEU A 346 -23.22 13.18 -32.81
N PHE A 347 -23.77 12.05 -32.35
CA PHE A 347 -24.33 11.95 -31.01
C PHE A 347 -23.28 12.23 -29.92
N LEU A 348 -22.04 11.79 -30.11
CA LEU A 348 -20.94 12.13 -29.23
C LEU A 348 -20.65 13.64 -29.20
N GLN A 349 -20.68 14.33 -30.35
CA GLN A 349 -20.53 15.78 -30.39
C GLN A 349 -21.66 16.48 -29.62
N TYR A 350 -22.89 15.96 -29.71
CA TYR A 350 -24.02 16.47 -28.94
C TYR A 350 -23.87 16.28 -27.44
N ILE A 351 -23.47 15.10 -26.98
CA ILE A 351 -23.21 14.87 -25.55
C ILE A 351 -22.09 15.78 -25.03
N LYS A 352 -21.10 16.11 -25.88
CA LYS A 352 -20.00 17.01 -25.50
C LYS A 352 -20.42 18.47 -25.32
N ILE A 353 -21.65 18.86 -25.67
CA ILE A 353 -22.14 20.22 -25.46
C ILE A 353 -22.49 20.40 -23.97
N PRO A 354 -21.85 21.36 -23.25
CA PRO A 354 -22.11 21.58 -21.82
C PRO A 354 -23.55 21.95 -21.47
N LYS A 355 -24.30 22.53 -22.42
CA LYS A 355 -25.73 22.83 -22.26
C LYS A 355 -26.60 21.57 -22.24
N VAL A 356 -26.17 20.51 -22.93
CA VAL A 356 -26.86 19.23 -23.02
C VAL A 356 -26.43 18.33 -21.87
N ASN A 357 -25.12 18.23 -21.64
CA ASN A 357 -24.56 17.49 -20.52
C ASN A 357 -23.72 18.44 -19.63
N PRO A 358 -24.31 18.99 -18.56
CA PRO A 358 -23.62 19.90 -17.64
C PRO A 358 -22.36 19.27 -17.03
N ARG A 359 -22.35 17.95 -16.83
CA ARG A 359 -21.24 17.25 -16.18
C ARG A 359 -19.98 17.18 -17.04
N VAL A 360 -20.12 17.28 -18.36
CA VAL A 360 -18.98 17.25 -19.30
C VAL A 360 -18.14 18.54 -19.21
N ALA A 361 -18.74 19.66 -18.77
CA ALA A 361 -18.09 20.97 -18.74
C ALA A 361 -16.69 20.99 -18.10
N GLY A 362 -16.52 20.28 -16.97
CA GLY A 362 -15.24 20.20 -16.24
C GLY A 362 -14.28 19.12 -16.74
N LEU A 363 -14.72 18.26 -17.67
CA LEU A 363 -13.94 17.15 -18.22
C LEU A 363 -13.39 17.45 -19.62
N LEU A 364 -13.87 18.52 -20.28
CA LEU A 364 -13.35 18.97 -21.57
C LEU A 364 -11.96 19.60 -21.39
N LYS A 365 -11.04 19.25 -22.30
CA LYS A 365 -9.68 19.82 -22.32
C LYS A 365 -9.66 21.30 -22.70
N VAL A 366 -10.63 21.74 -23.49
CA VAL A 366 -10.72 23.13 -23.95
C VAL A 366 -11.58 23.91 -22.94
N PRO A 367 -11.02 24.94 -22.28
CA PRO A 367 -11.79 25.85 -21.44
C PRO A 367 -12.93 26.50 -22.24
N GLN A 368 -14.10 26.66 -21.62
CA GLN A 368 -15.25 27.31 -22.26
C GLN A 368 -15.06 28.82 -22.42
N ASP A 369 -14.24 29.43 -21.55
CA ASP A 369 -13.92 30.86 -21.63
C ASP A 369 -12.72 31.10 -22.55
N PRO A 370 -12.89 31.81 -23.69
CA PRO A 370 -11.80 32.04 -24.64
C PRO A 370 -10.67 32.89 -24.03
N LEU A 371 -10.97 33.78 -23.08
CA LEU A 371 -9.98 34.62 -22.40
C LEU A 371 -8.97 33.83 -21.56
N LYS A 372 -9.32 32.61 -21.13
CA LYS A 372 -8.40 31.72 -20.39
C LYS A 372 -7.36 31.08 -21.33
N LEU A 373 -7.64 31.02 -22.63
CA LEU A 373 -6.73 30.45 -23.63
C LEU A 373 -5.53 31.37 -23.92
N TYR A 374 -5.67 32.68 -23.71
CA TYR A 374 -4.62 33.66 -24.05
C TYR A 374 -3.58 33.87 -22.93
N LYS A 375 -3.76 33.27 -21.75
CA LYS A 375 -2.81 33.38 -20.63
C LYS A 375 -1.81 32.22 -20.69
N ASN A 376 -0.52 32.51 -20.50
CA ASN A 376 0.57 31.52 -20.40
C ASN A 376 0.76 30.63 -21.64
N VAL A 377 0.67 31.24 -22.82
CA VAL A 377 0.88 30.58 -24.11
C VAL A 377 2.28 30.88 -24.61
N TYR A 378 2.97 29.86 -25.11
CA TYR A 378 4.32 29.97 -25.65
C TYR A 378 4.38 29.42 -27.07
N PHE A 379 5.33 29.93 -27.85
CA PHE A 379 5.53 29.56 -29.23
C PHE A 379 6.50 28.39 -29.35
N CYS A 380 6.10 27.33 -30.06
CA CYS A 380 7.00 26.24 -30.40
C CYS A 380 7.66 26.49 -31.76
N HIS A 381 9.00 26.58 -31.78
CA HIS A 381 9.78 26.81 -33.00
C HIS A 381 9.79 25.64 -33.99
N SER A 382 9.33 24.44 -33.59
CA SER A 382 9.35 23.26 -34.45
C SER A 382 8.03 22.96 -35.14
N CYS A 383 6.89 23.31 -34.53
CA CYS A 383 5.57 23.11 -35.12
C CYS A 383 4.81 24.41 -35.36
N GLU A 384 5.42 25.56 -35.09
CA GLU A 384 4.87 26.91 -35.31
C GLU A 384 3.53 27.17 -34.61
N ASN A 385 3.19 26.35 -33.61
CA ASN A 385 1.95 26.46 -32.85
C ASN A 385 2.16 27.16 -31.51
N TYR A 386 1.15 27.93 -31.12
CA TYR A 386 1.03 28.52 -29.80
C TYR A 386 0.37 27.52 -28.85
N LEU A 387 1.11 27.11 -27.81
CA LEU A 387 0.71 26.06 -26.87
C LEU A 387 0.80 26.54 -25.42
N PRO A 388 0.00 25.99 -24.50
CA PRO A 388 0.08 26.36 -23.09
C PRO A 388 1.40 25.88 -22.47
N SER A 389 1.83 26.54 -21.39
CA SER A 389 3.04 26.19 -20.61
C SER A 389 3.17 24.71 -20.25
N THR A 390 2.04 24.04 -20.00
CA THR A 390 1.97 22.62 -19.63
C THR A 390 2.43 21.67 -20.74
N GLU A 391 2.40 22.10 -21.99
CA GLU A 391 2.80 21.29 -23.15
C GLU A 391 4.31 21.37 -23.46
N PHE A 392 5.06 22.16 -22.70
CA PHE A 392 6.51 22.24 -22.82
C PHE A 392 7.20 21.40 -21.75
N VAL A 393 8.35 20.84 -22.13
CA VAL A 393 9.34 20.27 -21.21
C VAL A 393 10.34 21.40 -21.00
N ILE A 394 10.59 21.77 -19.75
CA ILE A 394 11.58 22.79 -19.41
C ILE A 394 12.69 22.02 -18.71
N PRO A 395 13.77 21.65 -19.44
CA PRO A 395 14.95 21.07 -18.83
C PRO A 395 15.48 21.98 -17.73
N ALA A 396 15.99 21.38 -16.66
CA ALA A 396 16.45 22.11 -15.49
C ALA A 396 17.69 23.00 -15.73
N ASN A 397 18.31 22.90 -16.91
CA ASN A 397 19.46 23.70 -17.33
C ASN A 397 19.12 24.77 -18.39
N SER A 398 17.86 24.85 -18.84
CA SER A 398 17.47 25.70 -19.97
C SER A 398 16.86 27.02 -19.52
N HIS A 399 17.35 28.13 -20.07
CA HIS A 399 16.81 29.47 -19.82
C HIS A 399 15.72 29.88 -20.82
N THR A 400 15.46 29.06 -21.85
CA THR A 400 14.53 29.35 -22.93
C THR A 400 13.46 28.26 -23.07
N ILE A 401 12.24 28.67 -23.41
CA ILE A 401 11.19 27.71 -23.76
C ILE A 401 11.57 27.04 -25.09
N GLY A 402 11.83 25.74 -25.02
CA GLY A 402 12.27 24.94 -26.15
C GLY A 402 11.11 24.42 -27.01
N ARG A 403 11.28 23.19 -27.49
CA ARG A 403 10.28 22.49 -28.31
C ARG A 403 9.13 21.97 -27.44
N CYS A 404 7.93 21.86 -28.00
CA CYS A 404 6.81 21.25 -27.29
C CYS A 404 7.02 19.72 -27.12
N ARG A 405 6.29 19.12 -26.16
CA ARG A 405 6.33 17.68 -25.86
C ARG A 405 6.09 16.80 -27.07
N LEU A 406 5.18 17.20 -27.97
CA LEU A 406 4.88 16.45 -29.18
C LEU A 406 6.09 16.44 -30.14
N CYS A 407 6.67 17.61 -30.43
CA CYS A 407 7.87 17.70 -31.27
C CYS A 407 9.06 16.98 -30.67
N TYR A 408 9.23 17.05 -29.34
CA TYR A 408 10.30 16.32 -28.65
C TYR A 408 10.14 14.79 -28.82
N LYS A 409 8.92 14.27 -28.66
CA LYS A 409 8.64 12.85 -28.88
C LYS A 409 8.84 12.41 -30.32
N LEU A 410 8.36 13.20 -31.27
CA LEU A 410 8.56 12.93 -32.70
C LEU A 410 10.05 12.94 -33.07
N ASP A 411 10.83 13.86 -32.52
CA ASP A 411 12.28 13.90 -32.75
C ASP A 411 12.99 12.67 -32.15
N ASN A 412 12.54 12.19 -30.98
CA ASN A 412 13.04 10.93 -30.42
C ASN A 412 12.66 9.74 -31.30
N GLU A 413 11.38 9.57 -31.65
CA GLU A 413 10.89 8.49 -32.53
C GLU A 413 11.64 8.47 -33.88
N ALA A 414 11.97 9.64 -34.43
CA ALA A 414 12.63 9.77 -35.72
C ALA A 414 14.16 9.60 -35.67
N ARG A 415 14.84 10.06 -34.60
CA ARG A 415 16.32 10.14 -34.57
C ARG A 415 17.01 9.21 -33.57
N ARG A 416 16.53 9.18 -32.33
CA ARG A 416 17.29 8.57 -31.21
C ARG A 416 16.68 7.25 -30.74
N ARG A 417 15.36 7.11 -30.85
CA ARG A 417 14.56 5.95 -30.44
C ARG A 417 14.95 5.44 -29.04
N GLU A 418 15.19 6.38 -28.13
CA GLU A 418 15.52 6.08 -26.74
C GLU A 418 14.24 5.66 -26.00
N SER A 419 14.35 4.63 -25.16
CA SER A 419 13.26 4.19 -24.29
C SER A 419 13.29 4.90 -22.93
N TYR A 420 12.33 5.79 -22.68
CA TYR A 420 12.23 6.51 -21.40
C TYR A 420 11.50 5.74 -20.29
N LEU A 421 10.97 4.57 -20.61
CA LEU A 421 10.14 3.75 -19.71
C LEU A 421 10.83 3.47 -18.37
N LYS A 422 12.10 3.06 -18.42
CA LYS A 422 12.88 2.66 -17.24
C LYS A 422 13.13 3.86 -16.32
N TYR A 423 13.57 4.98 -16.90
CA TYR A 423 13.76 6.24 -16.18
C TYR A 423 12.46 6.76 -15.57
N ARG A 424 11.35 6.64 -16.29
CA ARG A 424 10.04 7.05 -15.78
C ARG A 424 9.60 6.24 -14.57
N LEU A 425 9.81 4.92 -14.58
CA LEU A 425 9.48 4.08 -13.42
C LEU A 425 10.28 4.50 -12.18
N ILE A 426 11.57 4.80 -12.35
CA ILE A 426 12.44 5.30 -11.27
C ILE A 426 11.91 6.64 -10.75
N LEU A 427 11.55 7.58 -11.63
CA LEU A 427 10.99 8.89 -11.26
C LEU A 427 9.66 8.77 -10.51
N GLU A 428 8.78 7.88 -10.97
CA GLU A 428 7.47 7.64 -10.35
C GLU A 428 7.63 7.00 -8.96
N ASN A 429 8.54 6.05 -8.80
CA ASN A 429 8.86 5.45 -7.50
C ASN A 429 9.45 6.48 -6.54
N LEU A 430 10.36 7.33 -7.02
CA LEU A 430 10.97 8.40 -6.25
C LEU A 430 9.95 9.46 -5.81
N ARG A 431 9.02 9.85 -6.68
CA ARG A 431 7.94 10.78 -6.33
C ARG A 431 6.99 10.19 -5.28
N LYS A 432 6.73 8.88 -5.35
CA LYS A 432 5.92 8.19 -4.34
C LYS A 432 6.64 8.14 -2.99
N SER A 433 7.90 7.71 -2.97
CA SER A 433 8.67 7.63 -1.73
C SER A 433 8.82 9.00 -1.06
N GLU A 434 8.97 10.07 -1.83
CA GLU A 434 9.10 11.43 -1.29
C GLU A 434 7.76 11.99 -0.79
N ALA A 435 6.65 11.63 -1.42
CA ALA A 435 5.31 11.98 -0.92
C ALA A 435 5.01 11.33 0.46
N ASP A 436 5.61 10.18 0.76
CA ASP A 436 5.42 9.48 2.03
C ASP A 436 6.08 10.18 3.23
N TYR A 437 7.13 10.99 3.01
CA TYR A 437 7.83 11.69 4.10
C TYR A 437 7.06 12.88 4.69
N GLN A 438 6.02 13.39 4.02
CA GLN A 438 5.21 14.56 4.46
C GLN A 438 6.03 15.84 4.77
N ASP A 439 7.26 15.95 4.26
CA ASP A 439 8.20 17.07 4.51
C ASP A 439 8.00 18.27 3.55
N ASP A 440 6.90 18.33 2.79
CA ASP A 440 6.66 19.32 1.72
C ASP A 440 7.82 19.45 0.71
N SER A 441 8.51 18.34 0.40
CA SER A 441 9.61 18.30 -0.56
C SER A 441 9.15 18.67 -1.97
N LYS A 442 9.63 19.79 -2.52
CA LYS A 442 9.17 20.32 -3.82
C LYS A 442 10.17 20.07 -4.96
N ILE A 443 11.44 19.90 -4.63
CA ILE A 443 12.53 19.76 -5.62
C ILE A 443 12.32 18.54 -6.53
N VAL A 444 11.85 17.44 -5.97
CA VAL A 444 11.54 16.19 -6.68
C VAL A 444 10.55 16.39 -7.84
N PHE A 445 9.58 17.28 -7.67
CA PHE A 445 8.54 17.54 -8.67
C PHE A 445 9.00 18.50 -9.77
N LEU A 446 10.09 19.23 -9.55
CA LEU A 446 10.73 20.08 -10.56
C LEU A 446 11.54 19.25 -11.58
N VAL A 447 12.10 18.12 -11.15
CA VAL A 447 12.91 17.24 -12.01
C VAL A 447 12.02 16.54 -13.04
N GLN A 448 12.38 16.69 -14.32
CA GLN A 448 11.70 16.07 -15.45
C GLN A 448 12.41 14.79 -15.92
N LEU A 449 11.81 14.07 -16.87
CA LEU A 449 12.35 12.80 -17.37
C LEU A 449 13.76 12.92 -17.98
N PRO A 450 14.07 13.92 -18.84
CA PRO A 450 15.42 14.07 -19.39
C PRO A 450 16.46 14.40 -18.32
N ASP A 451 16.07 15.15 -17.30
CA ASP A 451 16.93 15.51 -16.18
C ASP A 451 17.34 14.25 -15.39
N LEU A 452 16.39 13.35 -15.13
CA LEU A 452 16.66 12.08 -14.45
C LEU A 452 17.52 11.14 -15.31
N GLN A 453 17.27 11.06 -16.61
CA GLN A 453 18.12 10.29 -17.53
C GLN A 453 19.56 10.80 -17.46
N TYR A 454 19.77 12.12 -17.54
CA TYR A 454 21.09 12.72 -17.43
C TYR A 454 21.77 12.36 -16.10
N MET A 455 21.03 12.39 -14.99
CA MET A 455 21.57 11.95 -13.71
C MET A 455 22.06 10.50 -13.77
N ILE A 456 21.22 9.58 -14.25
CA ILE A 456 21.53 8.16 -14.22
C ILE A 456 22.68 7.83 -15.18
N GLU A 457 22.66 8.35 -16.41
CA GLU A 457 23.66 8.05 -17.44
C GLU A 457 24.99 8.78 -17.19
N ASN A 458 24.97 10.09 -16.91
CA ASN A 458 26.20 10.90 -16.90
C ASN A 458 26.79 11.11 -15.50
N ILE A 459 25.98 11.04 -14.44
CA ILE A 459 26.46 11.24 -13.06
C ILE A 459 26.70 9.89 -12.39
N TRP A 460 25.79 8.94 -12.60
CA TRP A 460 25.84 7.61 -11.96
C TRP A 460 26.32 6.49 -12.88
N ASN A 461 26.55 6.74 -14.17
CA ASN A 461 27.04 5.76 -15.16
C ASN A 461 26.16 4.50 -15.26
N CYS A 462 24.85 4.63 -15.07
CA CYS A 462 23.88 3.53 -15.08
C CYS A 462 24.17 2.41 -14.07
N GLN A 463 24.91 2.69 -12.99
CA GLN A 463 25.33 1.69 -12.01
C GLN A 463 24.94 2.09 -10.59
N SER A 464 24.59 1.10 -9.76
CA SER A 464 24.45 1.29 -8.32
C SER A 464 25.77 1.75 -7.71
N ALA A 465 25.72 2.66 -6.75
CA ALA A 465 26.92 3.20 -6.12
C ALA A 465 27.73 2.16 -5.33
N LEU A 466 27.08 1.14 -4.76
CA LEU A 466 27.72 0.15 -3.88
C LEU A 466 28.14 -1.11 -4.64
N SER A 467 27.21 -1.85 -5.24
CA SER A 467 27.51 -3.12 -5.93
C SER A 467 27.92 -2.97 -7.40
N ALA A 468 27.98 -1.75 -7.94
CA ALA A 468 28.16 -1.49 -9.39
C ALA A 468 27.17 -2.26 -10.30
N TRP A 469 25.99 -2.61 -9.79
CA TRP A 469 24.93 -3.29 -10.54
C TRP A 469 24.36 -2.41 -11.63
N GLY A 470 24.28 -2.92 -12.86
CA GLY A 470 23.90 -2.15 -14.06
C GLY A 470 22.45 -2.35 -14.54
N GLU A 471 21.64 -3.16 -13.87
CA GLU A 471 20.27 -3.44 -14.33
C GLU A 471 19.31 -2.31 -13.87
N LEU A 472 18.95 -1.41 -14.78
CA LEU A 472 18.11 -0.24 -14.50
C LEU A 472 16.77 -0.54 -13.79
N TYR A 473 16.20 -1.74 -13.93
CA TYR A 473 14.93 -2.11 -13.27
C TYR A 473 15.03 -2.30 -11.76
N ASP A 474 16.21 -2.67 -11.28
CA ASP A 474 16.44 -2.95 -9.87
C ASP A 474 17.00 -1.72 -9.14
N LEU A 475 17.34 -0.67 -9.90
CA LEU A 475 17.88 0.58 -9.37
C LEU A 475 16.76 1.53 -8.90
N VAL A 476 17.03 2.20 -7.79
CA VAL A 476 16.18 3.21 -7.16
C VAL A 476 17.06 4.37 -6.73
N MET A 477 16.54 5.59 -6.86
CA MET A 477 17.17 6.78 -6.31
C MET A 477 16.58 7.13 -4.95
N VAL A 478 17.43 7.36 -3.97
CA VAL A 478 17.04 7.66 -2.58
C VAL A 478 17.82 8.88 -2.07
N ARG A 479 17.32 9.53 -1.01
CA ARG A 479 18.05 10.57 -0.26
C ARG A 479 19.39 10.00 0.21
N TRP A 480 20.47 10.73 -0.04
CA TRP A 480 21.79 10.39 0.50
C TRP A 480 21.82 10.69 2.00
N ASP A 481 21.45 11.91 2.39
CA ASP A 481 21.21 12.29 3.78
C ASP A 481 19.70 12.40 4.03
N LYS A 482 19.21 11.64 5.01
CA LYS A 482 17.79 11.59 5.38
C LYS A 482 17.28 12.89 5.97
N GLN A 483 18.17 13.66 6.62
CA GLN A 483 17.79 14.91 7.30
C GLN A 483 17.42 16.02 6.32
N HIS A 484 17.91 15.92 5.08
CA HIS A 484 17.70 16.90 4.04
C HIS A 484 16.72 16.36 2.99
N GLU A 485 15.93 17.25 2.39
CA GLU A 485 15.03 16.85 1.31
C GLU A 485 15.81 16.24 0.13
N TRP A 486 15.13 15.42 -0.66
CA TRP A 486 15.73 14.90 -1.87
C TRP A 486 16.05 16.03 -2.84
N SER A 487 17.27 16.01 -3.36
CA SER A 487 17.73 16.90 -4.42
C SER A 487 18.77 16.19 -5.27
N PRO A 488 19.05 16.66 -6.50
CA PRO A 488 20.07 16.06 -7.33
C PRO A 488 21.47 15.99 -6.69
N TRP A 489 21.77 16.88 -5.74
CA TRP A 489 23.00 16.91 -4.93
C TRP A 489 22.84 16.30 -3.52
N ASN A 490 21.71 15.68 -3.22
CA ASN A 490 21.46 14.86 -2.03
C ASN A 490 20.83 13.51 -2.44
N ALA A 491 21.27 12.95 -3.56
CA ALA A 491 20.72 11.71 -4.10
C ALA A 491 21.79 10.61 -4.17
N ILE A 492 21.37 9.36 -4.07
CA ILE A 492 22.20 8.19 -4.37
C ILE A 492 21.41 7.18 -5.19
N LEU A 493 22.07 6.56 -6.18
CA LEU A 493 21.50 5.48 -6.99
C LEU A 493 21.94 4.12 -6.43
N LEU A 494 20.99 3.30 -5.98
CA LEU A 494 21.22 2.03 -5.29
C LEU A 494 20.28 0.96 -5.82
N THR A 495 20.56 -0.33 -5.56
CA THR A 495 19.53 -1.37 -5.73
C THR A 495 18.45 -1.24 -4.63
N LYS A 496 17.28 -1.85 -4.81
CA LYS A 496 16.21 -1.83 -3.79
C LYS A 496 16.68 -2.30 -2.40
N GLU A 497 17.47 -3.37 -2.35
CA GLU A 497 18.00 -3.94 -1.10
C GLU A 497 19.05 -3.02 -0.46
N GLU A 498 19.93 -2.47 -1.28
CA GLU A 498 20.91 -1.47 -0.83
C GLU A 498 20.23 -0.20 -0.31
N ALA A 499 19.16 0.25 -0.98
CA ALA A 499 18.35 1.37 -0.57
C ALA A 499 17.70 1.11 0.80
N ASP A 500 17.10 -0.06 1.01
CA ASP A 500 16.50 -0.44 2.29
C ASP A 500 17.55 -0.53 3.42
N ALA A 501 18.75 -1.02 3.12
CA ALA A 501 19.87 -1.04 4.06
C ALA A 501 20.36 0.38 4.38
N HIS A 502 20.55 1.22 3.35
CA HIS A 502 20.95 2.61 3.48
C HIS A 502 19.93 3.41 4.31
N LEU A 503 18.64 3.19 4.09
CA LEU A 503 17.55 3.78 4.84
C LEU A 503 17.44 3.29 6.30
N LYS A 504 18.21 2.27 6.73
CA LYS A 504 18.30 1.89 8.14
C LYS A 504 19.48 2.53 8.87
N LEU A 505 20.44 3.13 8.14
CA LEU A 505 21.62 3.75 8.73
C LEU A 505 21.27 5.06 9.45
N CYS A 506 21.79 5.26 10.67
CA CYS A 506 21.62 6.49 11.43
C CYS A 506 22.73 7.52 11.11
N ASN A 507 23.98 7.06 11.00
CA ASN A 507 25.15 7.90 10.76
C ASN A 507 25.90 7.47 9.50
N LEU A 508 25.94 8.33 8.48
CA LEU A 508 26.63 8.04 7.21
C LEU A 508 28.16 8.01 7.36
N GLN A 509 28.71 8.80 8.27
CA GLN A 509 30.17 8.92 8.48
C GLN A 509 30.77 7.68 9.16
N GLU A 510 29.97 6.97 9.96
CA GLU A 510 30.37 5.72 10.61
C GLU A 510 30.11 4.51 9.70
N ALA A 511 29.08 4.58 8.86
CA ALA A 511 28.67 3.47 8.01
C ALA A 511 29.46 3.36 6.69
N TYR A 512 29.93 4.48 6.13
CA TYR A 512 30.67 4.51 4.88
C TYR A 512 32.11 4.99 5.03
N GLU A 513 33.01 4.39 4.26
CA GLU A 513 34.41 4.80 4.20
C GLU A 513 34.55 6.24 3.65
N ALA A 514 35.50 7.01 4.20
CA ALA A 514 35.72 8.40 3.80
C ALA A 514 36.00 8.57 2.29
N ALA A 515 36.72 7.63 1.68
CA ALA A 515 36.99 7.64 0.24
C ALA A 515 35.70 7.53 -0.60
N PHE A 516 34.75 6.70 -0.15
CA PHE A 516 33.45 6.56 -0.80
C PHE A 516 32.61 7.84 -0.66
N ILE A 517 32.54 8.41 0.55
CA ILE A 517 31.83 9.67 0.80
C ILE A 517 32.40 10.79 -0.10
N PHE A 518 33.72 10.85 -0.27
CA PHE A 518 34.35 11.83 -1.15
C PHE A 518 33.92 11.66 -2.62
N ARG A 519 33.86 10.43 -3.14
CA ARG A 519 33.37 10.14 -4.49
C ARG A 519 31.91 10.56 -4.68
N ILE A 520 31.05 10.29 -3.69
CA ILE A 520 29.65 10.70 -3.70
C ILE A 520 29.52 12.23 -3.72
N LYS A 521 30.28 12.93 -2.86
CA LYS A 521 30.32 14.40 -2.87
C LYS A 521 30.79 14.97 -4.21
N GLN A 522 31.75 14.33 -4.88
CA GLN A 522 32.19 14.75 -6.22
C GLN A 522 31.06 14.62 -7.25
N LYS A 523 30.28 13.53 -7.20
CA LYS A 523 29.08 13.35 -8.04
C LYS A 523 28.01 14.40 -7.71
N HIS A 524 27.78 14.70 -6.44
CA HIS A 524 26.85 15.76 -6.01
C HIS A 524 27.29 17.14 -6.50
N SER A 525 28.58 17.46 -6.48
CA SER A 525 29.10 18.72 -7.05
C SER A 525 28.86 18.81 -8.56
N ARG A 526 29.03 17.71 -9.31
CA ARG A 526 28.68 17.66 -10.73
C ARG A 526 27.19 17.88 -10.96
N ALA A 527 26.33 17.24 -10.14
CA ALA A 527 24.89 17.44 -10.19
C ALA A 527 24.51 18.90 -9.91
N LYS A 528 25.09 19.51 -8.87
CA LYS A 528 24.82 20.89 -8.49
C LYS A 528 25.17 21.89 -9.61
N ASN A 529 26.23 21.64 -10.35
CA ASN A 529 26.61 22.48 -11.49
C ASN A 529 25.61 22.37 -12.65
N TYR A 530 25.14 21.16 -12.96
CA TYR A 530 24.15 20.95 -14.02
C TYR A 530 22.76 21.50 -13.64
N PHE A 531 22.36 21.32 -12.38
CA PHE A 531 21.04 21.70 -11.85
C PHE A 531 21.04 23.06 -11.13
N ALA A 532 21.92 23.97 -11.50
CA ALA A 532 22.13 25.24 -10.79
C ALA A 532 20.87 26.14 -10.72
N GLN A 533 19.90 25.95 -11.61
CA GLN A 533 18.66 26.73 -11.63
C GLN A 533 17.58 26.22 -10.67
N ILE A 534 17.62 24.93 -10.29
CA ILE A 534 16.59 24.30 -9.45
C ILE A 534 16.45 25.01 -8.09
N PRO A 535 17.54 25.37 -7.37
CA PRO A 535 17.42 26.14 -6.11
C PRO A 535 16.73 27.50 -6.27
N ALA A 536 16.96 28.19 -7.39
CA ALA A 536 16.29 29.46 -7.66
C ALA A 536 14.78 29.22 -7.87
N MET A 537 14.41 28.22 -8.67
CA MET A 537 13.01 27.85 -8.91
C MET A 537 12.28 27.37 -7.65
N SER A 538 12.93 26.59 -6.78
CA SER A 538 12.31 26.10 -5.54
C SER A 538 11.97 27.23 -4.58
N SER A 539 12.82 28.27 -4.49
CA SER A 539 12.56 29.44 -3.65
C SER A 539 11.25 30.17 -4.02
N PHE A 540 10.91 30.23 -5.30
CA PHE A 540 9.64 30.81 -5.77
C PHE A 540 8.42 29.95 -5.39
N LEU A 541 8.57 28.63 -5.33
CA LEU A 541 7.50 27.71 -4.92
C LEU A 541 7.24 27.72 -3.41
N HIS A 542 8.23 28.05 -2.59
CA HIS A 542 8.02 28.29 -1.15
C HIS A 542 7.44 29.69 -0.88
N GLY A 543 7.78 30.68 -1.70
CA GLY A 543 7.24 32.05 -1.59
C GLY A 543 5.75 32.17 -1.94
N SER A 544 5.26 31.42 -2.94
CA SER A 544 3.85 31.45 -3.37
C SER A 544 2.89 30.91 -2.30
N ASP A 545 3.29 29.88 -1.57
CA ASP A 545 2.45 29.27 -0.53
C ASP A 545 2.28 30.19 0.69
N ASN A 546 3.30 30.97 1.03
CA ASN A 546 3.21 31.97 2.09
C ASN A 546 2.24 33.12 1.72
N GLN A 547 2.15 33.50 0.44
CA GLN A 547 1.17 34.50 -0.04
C GLN A 547 -0.25 33.92 -0.17
N ALA A 548 -0.40 32.67 -0.58
CA ALA A 548 -1.69 31.97 -0.63
C ALA A 548 -2.27 31.72 0.77
N ASN A 549 -1.41 31.35 1.74
CA ASN A 549 -1.81 31.20 3.13
C ASN A 549 -2.13 32.56 3.77
N ALA A 550 -1.34 33.61 3.52
CA ALA A 550 -1.63 34.96 4.04
C ALA A 550 -2.94 35.58 3.49
N SER A 551 -3.35 35.24 2.28
CA SER A 551 -4.62 35.67 1.69
C SER A 551 -5.83 34.88 2.23
N SER A 552 -5.64 33.59 2.53
CA SER A 552 -6.62 32.74 3.26
C SER A 552 -6.88 33.24 4.69
N TYR A 553 -5.84 33.64 5.43
CA TYR A 553 -6.00 34.22 6.77
C TYR A 553 -6.68 35.60 6.76
N LYS A 554 -6.52 36.39 5.68
CA LYS A 554 -7.19 37.69 5.55
C LYS A 554 -8.68 37.58 5.20
N SER A 555 -9.09 36.58 4.41
CA SER A 555 -10.51 36.35 4.08
C SER A 555 -11.31 35.77 5.26
N HIS A 556 -10.66 35.01 6.14
CA HIS A 556 -11.29 34.52 7.37
C HIS A 556 -11.55 35.65 8.38
N ASN A 557 -10.64 36.62 8.50
CA ASN A 557 -10.80 37.77 9.39
C ASN A 557 -11.76 38.85 8.87
N SER A 558 -12.05 38.91 7.57
CA SER A 558 -13.07 39.81 7.00
C SER A 558 -14.50 39.27 7.10
N SER A 559 -14.69 38.01 7.52
CA SER A 559 -16.01 37.39 7.73
C SER A 559 -16.47 37.42 9.20
N ILE A 560 -15.70 38.05 10.10
CA ILE A 560 -15.99 38.20 11.54
C ILE A 560 -16.09 39.70 11.92
N LYS A 561 -16.57 40.55 11.00
CA LYS A 561 -17.01 41.91 11.33
C LYS A 561 -18.37 42.21 10.74
#